data_AF-A0A7G6SCD6-F1
#
_entry.id   AF-A0A7G6SCD6-F1
#
_cell.length_a   1.000
_cell.length_b   1.000
_cell.length_c   1.000
_cell.angle_alpha   90.00
_cell.angle_beta   90.00
_cell.angle_gamma   90.00
#
_symmetry.space_group_name_H-M   'P 1'
#
loop_
_entity.id
_entity.type
_entity.pdbx_description
1 polymer ?
#
loop_
_entity_poly.entity_id
_entity_poly.type
_entity_poly.pdbx_seq_one_letter_code
_entity_poly.pdbx_strand_id
1 'polypeptide(L)'
;MLVIAIAAAWRRGLKAIVGWQPLAKRVAIVAALATLLISSATLAAHHYEHYAARAQIHDRSVLAEILAQPICTTRSPDAHASGLASTAQAPTIR
;
A
#
# COMPACT_ATOMS: atom_id res chain seq x y z
N MET A 1 16.74 55.34 -13.81
CA MET A 1 17.59 54.13 -13.92
C MET A 1 17.56 53.24 -12.67
N LEU A 2 17.59 53.80 -11.45
CA LEU A 2 17.54 53.03 -10.19
C LEU A 2 16.31 52.10 -10.04
N VAL A 3 15.12 52.62 -10.37
CA VAL A 3 13.85 51.85 -10.29
C VAL A 3 13.86 50.63 -11.23
N ILE A 4 14.48 50.76 -12.40
CA ILE A 4 14.60 49.68 -13.38
C ILE A 4 15.55 48.60 -12.88
N ALA A 5 16.67 48.99 -12.24
CA ALA A 5 17.63 48.05 -11.65
C ALA A 5 17.04 47.25 -10.49
N ILE A 6 16.29 47.91 -9.60
CA ILE A 6 15.58 47.26 -8.48
C ILE A 6 14.54 46.27 -9.02
N ALA A 7 13.73 46.69 -10.01
CA ALA A 7 12.74 45.81 -10.61
C ALA A 7 13.36 44.60 -11.34
N ALA A 8 14.55 44.75 -11.92
CA ALA A 8 15.27 43.65 -12.57
C ALA A 8 15.86 42.66 -11.54
N ALA A 9 16.44 43.16 -10.45
CA ALA A 9 16.94 42.33 -9.35
C ALA A 9 15.80 41.53 -8.70
N TRP A 10 14.66 42.18 -8.46
CA TRP A 10 13.47 41.56 -7.88
C TRP A 10 12.91 40.44 -8.77
N ARG A 11 12.81 40.68 -10.08
CA ARG A 11 12.37 39.65 -11.05
C ARG A 11 13.30 38.46 -11.12
N ARG A 12 14.63 38.66 -10.98
CA ARG A 12 15.61 37.57 -10.94
C ARG A 12 15.47 36.73 -9.67
N GLY A 13 15.30 37.37 -8.50
CA GLY A 13 15.07 36.68 -7.23
C GLY A 13 13.79 35.85 -7.24
N LEU A 14 12.68 36.41 -7.74
CA LEU A 14 11.42 35.69 -7.89
C LEU A 14 11.53 34.49 -8.85
N LYS A 15 12.21 34.66 -10.00
CA LYS A 15 12.42 33.55 -10.94
C LYS A 15 13.30 32.45 -10.36
N ALA A 16 14.29 32.77 -9.52
CA ALA A 16 15.12 31.76 -8.86
C ALA A 16 14.29 30.93 -7.86
N ILE A 17 13.44 31.57 -7.05
CA ILE A 17 12.56 30.90 -6.09
C ILE A 17 11.54 30.00 -6.82
N VAL A 18 10.92 30.52 -7.89
CA VAL A 18 9.96 29.76 -8.71
C VAL A 18 10.66 28.65 -9.51
N GLY A 19 11.91 28.86 -9.94
CA GLY A 19 12.72 27.86 -10.65
C GLY A 19 13.14 26.69 -9.77
N TRP A 20 13.23 26.88 -8.45
CA TRP A 20 13.55 25.83 -7.48
C TRP A 20 12.35 24.96 -7.10
N GLN A 21 11.14 25.52 -7.09
CA GLN A 21 9.89 24.80 -6.83
C GLN A 21 9.69 23.52 -7.67
N PRO A 22 9.86 23.52 -9.02
CA PRO A 22 9.68 22.31 -9.81
C PRO A 22 10.74 21.24 -9.52
N LEU A 23 11.97 21.65 -9.21
CA LEU A 23 13.03 20.71 -8.85
C LEU A 23 12.74 20.08 -7.47
N ALA A 24 12.39 20.90 -6.48
CA ALA A 24 12.01 20.44 -5.15
C ALA A 24 10.81 19.47 -5.19
N LYS A 25 9.79 19.78 -5.99
CA LYS A 25 8.65 18.89 -6.21
C LYS A 25 9.05 17.56 -6.84
N ARG A 26 9.93 17.57 -7.86
CA ARG A 26 10.43 16.34 -8.49
C ARG A 26 11.20 15.49 -7.50
N VAL A 27 12.09 16.09 -6.72
CA VAL A 27 12.85 15.38 -5.68
C VAL A 27 11.92 14.78 -4.63
N ALA A 28 10.91 15.53 -4.18
CA ALA A 28 9.91 15.03 -3.23
C ALA A 28 9.11 13.84 -3.80
N ILE A 29 8.67 13.91 -5.06
CA ILE A 29 7.95 12.81 -5.72
C ILE A 29 8.85 11.57 -5.84
N VAL A 30 10.08 11.73 -6.30
CA VAL A 30 11.03 10.62 -6.44
C VAL A 30 11.33 9.99 -5.08
N ALA A 31 11.54 10.80 -4.04
CA ALA A 31 11.75 10.32 -2.69
C ALA A 31 10.52 9.56 -2.16
N ALA A 32 9.30 10.08 -2.37
CA ALA A 32 8.08 9.42 -1.97
C ALA A 32 7.89 8.06 -2.68
N LEU A 33 8.15 8.01 -3.98
CA LEU A 33 8.09 6.77 -4.76
C LEU A 33 9.15 5.76 -4.30
N ALA A 34 10.37 6.20 -4.04
CA ALA A 34 11.44 5.35 -3.53
C ALA A 34 11.05 4.74 -2.18
N THR A 35 10.53 5.54 -1.25
CA THR A 35 10.05 5.06 0.06
C THR A 35 8.92 4.06 -0.11
N LEU A 36 7.92 4.36 -0.94
CA LEU A 36 6.80 3.46 -1.21
C LEU A 36 7.27 2.11 -1.79
N LEU A 37 8.21 2.13 -2.73
CA LEU A 37 8.78 0.92 -3.33
C LEU A 37 9.55 0.09 -2.31
N ILE A 38 10.40 0.72 -1.50
CA ILE A 38 11.18 0.02 -0.48
C ILE A 38 10.25 -0.62 0.56
N SER A 39 9.29 0.14 1.08
CA SER A 39 8.34 -0.37 2.08
C SER A 39 7.43 -1.48 1.54
N SER A 40 7.00 -1.39 0.28
CA SER A 40 6.18 -2.44 -0.33
C SER A 40 6.99 -3.70 -0.64
N ALA A 41 8.25 -3.56 -1.06
CA ALA A 41 9.14 -4.68 -1.33
C ALA A 41 9.45 -5.50 -0.06
N THR A 42 9.74 -4.84 1.06
CA THR A 42 9.99 -5.53 2.34
C THR A 42 8.76 -6.28 2.83
N LEU A 43 7.57 -5.68 2.71
CA LEU A 43 6.31 -6.34 3.06
C LEU A 43 6.00 -7.52 2.13
N ALA A 44 6.29 -7.39 0.84
CA ALA A 44 6.11 -8.47 -0.12
C ALA A 44 7.07 -9.64 0.17
N ALA A 45 8.33 -9.36 0.49
CA ALA A 45 9.32 -10.37 0.85
C ALA A 45 8.88 -11.18 2.09
N HIS A 46 8.39 -10.50 3.13
CA HIS A 46 7.88 -11.17 4.34
C HIS A 46 6.75 -12.16 4.04
N HIS A 47 5.79 -11.81 3.18
CA HIS A 47 4.72 -12.73 2.80
C HIS A 47 5.21 -13.83 1.84
N TYR A 48 6.15 -13.51 0.97
CA TYR A 48 6.70 -14.47 0.01
C TYR A 48 7.39 -15.64 0.72
N GLU A 49 8.19 -15.40 1.75
CA GLU A 49 8.84 -16.48 2.52
C GLU A 49 7.82 -17.46 3.10
N HIS A 50 6.70 -16.94 3.60
CA HIS A 50 5.63 -17.79 4.14
C HIS A 50 4.92 -18.61 3.05
N TYR A 51 4.69 -18.03 1.88
CA TYR A 51 4.16 -18.79 0.74
C TYR A 51 5.18 -19.81 0.22
N ALA A 52 6.46 -19.48 0.17
CA ALA A 52 7.52 -20.39 -0.25
C ALA A 52 7.61 -21.61 0.68
N ALA A 53 7.55 -21.41 1.99
CA ALA A 53 7.54 -22.48 2.96
C ALA A 53 6.30 -23.40 2.79
N ARG A 54 5.10 -22.83 2.63
CA ARG A 54 3.88 -23.63 2.42
C ARG A 54 3.85 -24.34 1.07
N ALA A 55 4.31 -23.67 0.03
CA ALA A 55 4.43 -24.23 -1.32
C ALA A 55 5.37 -25.46 -1.33
N GLN A 56 6.47 -25.39 -0.57
CA GLN A 56 7.39 -26.53 -0.38
C GLN A 56 6.73 -27.69 0.38
N ILE A 57 5.94 -27.41 1.42
CA ILE A 57 5.22 -28.44 2.19
C ILE A 57 4.13 -29.11 1.33
N HIS A 58 3.44 -28.35 0.48
CA HIS A 58 2.35 -28.84 -0.37
C HIS A 58 2.80 -29.26 -1.79
N ASP A 59 4.11 -29.33 -2.03
CA ASP A 59 4.74 -29.72 -3.30
C ASP A 59 4.12 -29.04 -4.53
N ARG A 60 3.88 -27.72 -4.41
CA ARG A 60 3.27 -26.89 -5.45
C ARG A 60 4.04 -25.59 -5.65
N SER A 61 3.76 -24.87 -6.74
CA SER A 61 4.38 -23.56 -6.98
C SER A 61 3.85 -22.51 -6.00
N VAL A 62 4.66 -21.49 -5.71
CA VAL A 62 4.28 -20.35 -4.86
C VAL A 62 3.01 -19.67 -5.35
N LEU A 63 2.86 -19.50 -6.67
CA LEU A 63 1.65 -18.93 -7.26
C LEU A 63 0.42 -19.83 -7.02
N ALA A 64 0.55 -21.15 -7.16
CA ALA A 64 -0.53 -22.08 -6.87
C ALA A 64 -0.93 -22.06 -5.40
N GLU A 65 0.03 -21.90 -4.48
CA GLU A 65 -0.23 -21.72 -3.04
C GLU A 65 -0.98 -20.40 -2.76
N ILE A 66 -0.55 -19.29 -3.36
CA ILE A 66 -1.21 -17.97 -3.22
C ILE A 66 -2.66 -18.04 -3.67
N LEU A 67 -2.93 -18.67 -4.82
CA LEU A 67 -4.28 -18.78 -5.38
C LEU A 67 -5.17 -19.73 -4.58
N ALA A 68 -4.61 -20.79 -4.01
CA ALA A 68 -5.37 -21.74 -3.21
C ALA A 68 -5.71 -21.21 -1.82
N GLN A 69 -4.79 -20.48 -1.18
CA GLN A 69 -5.00 -19.99 0.18
C GLN A 69 -4.25 -18.68 0.47
N PRO A 70 -4.85 -17.51 0.13
CA PRO A 70 -4.23 -16.23 0.39
C PRO A 70 -4.17 -15.93 1.90
N ILE A 71 -2.98 -15.62 2.41
CA ILE A 71 -2.70 -15.30 3.84
C ILE A 71 -3.39 -13.99 4.25
N CYS A 72 -3.60 -13.09 3.29
CA CYS A 72 -4.24 -11.80 3.51
C CYS A 72 -5.74 -11.91 3.83
N THR A 73 -6.36 -13.07 3.56
CA THR A 73 -7.73 -13.36 3.96
C THR A 73 -7.70 -14.20 5.23
N THR A 74 -7.23 -13.64 6.34
CA THR A 74 -7.57 -14.19 7.65
C THR A 74 -9.08 -14.13 7.77
N ARG A 75 -9.75 -15.27 7.59
CA ARG A 75 -11.17 -15.42 7.91
C ARG A 75 -11.33 -15.02 9.37
N SER A 76 -11.97 -13.88 9.65
CA SER A 76 -12.33 -13.50 11.00
C SER A 76 -13.04 -14.68 11.68
N PRO A 77 -12.65 -15.08 12.89
CA PRO A 77 -13.26 -16.20 13.60
C PRO A 77 -14.78 -16.02 13.84
N ASP A 78 -15.31 -14.82 13.63
CA ASP A 78 -16.72 -14.47 13.83
C ASP A 78 -17.67 -15.05 12.77
N ALA A 79 -17.15 -15.49 11.61
CA ALA A 79 -17.98 -16.06 10.54
C ALA A 79 -18.56 -17.45 10.86
N HIS A 80 -18.03 -18.15 11.88
CA HIS A 80 -18.58 -19.44 12.32
C HIS A 80 -19.71 -19.32 13.35
N ALA A 81 -19.81 -18.20 14.08
CA ALA A 81 -20.82 -18.03 15.13
C ALA A 81 -22.22 -17.67 14.57
N SER A 82 -22.29 -17.09 13.38
CA SER A 82 -23.58 -16.68 12.77
C SER A 82 -24.35 -17.84 12.12
N GLY A 83 -23.72 -19.01 11.92
CA GLY A 83 -24.37 -20.19 11.32
C GLY A 83 -25.11 -21.08 12.31
N LEU A 84 -24.84 -20.98 13.62
CA LEU A 84 -25.44 -21.82 14.66
C LEU A 84 -26.67 -21.17 15.34
N ALA A 85 -26.88 -19.86 15.19
CA ALA A 85 -28.02 -19.17 15.77
C ALA A 85 -29.35 -19.32 14.98
N SER A 86 -29.33 -19.97 13.81
CA SER A 86 -30.51 -20.09 12.93
C SER A 86 -31.27 -21.42 13.03
N THR A 87 -31.07 -22.22 14.08
CA THR A 87 -31.82 -23.48 14.29
C THR A 87 -32.81 -23.45 15.45
N ALA A 88 -32.98 -22.32 16.14
CA ALA A 88 -34.04 -22.16 17.14
C ALA A 88 -35.37 -21.70 16.51
N GLN A 89 -35.97 -22.52 15.64
CA GLN A 89 -37.38 -22.36 15.26
C GLN A 89 -38.19 -23.50 15.88
N ALA A 90 -38.85 -23.16 16.98
CA ALA A 90 -39.75 -24.04 17.72
C ALA A 90 -40.93 -24.49 16.86
N PRO A 91 -41.34 -25.78 16.90
CA PRO A 91 -42.63 -26.20 16.37
C PRO A 91 -43.73 -25.85 17.38
N THR A 92 -44.57 -24.87 17.02
CA THR A 92 -45.90 -24.71 17.59
C THR A 92 -46.78 -25.84 17.06
N ILE A 93 -47.17 -26.78 17.90
CA ILE A 93 -48.27 -27.71 17.61
C ILE A 93 -49.42 -27.38 18.55
N ARG A 94 -50.56 -27.19 17.89
CA ARG A 94 -51.87 -26.75 18.39
C ARG A 94 -52.61 -27.88 19.11
#